data_AF-E7C6E5-F1
#
_entry.id   AF-E7C6E5-F1
#
_cell.length_a   1.000
_cell.length_b   1.000
_cell.length_c   1.000
_cell.angle_alpha   90.00
_cell.angle_beta   90.00
_cell.angle_gamma   90.00
#
_symmetry.space_group_name_H-M   'P 1'
#
loop_
_entity.id
_entity.type
_entity.pdbx_description
1 polymer ?
#
loop_
_entity_poly.entity_id
_entity_poly.type
_entity_poly.pdbx_seq_one_letter_code
_entity_poly.pdbx_strand_id
1 'polypeptide(L)'
;MTSSSADPLCAAGKITWLQRRWGHGFRDFLIGPPKWICARTDQLLIDDNDTNVDNFRDRGGRAILFPQPWNRNHRLVEDRMGHLRDELRQAVSAG
;
A
#
# COMPACT_ATOMS: atom_id res chain seq x y z
N MET A 1 -4.90 -1.36 -1.43
CA MET A 1 -5.14 -2.67 -2.07
C MET A 1 -4.49 -3.77 -1.24
N THR A 2 -5.15 -4.92 -1.12
CA THR A 2 -4.56 -6.07 -0.43
C THR A 2 -4.67 -7.31 -1.30
N SER A 3 -3.63 -8.16 -1.30
CA SER A 3 -3.65 -9.43 -2.00
C SER A 3 -4.31 -10.47 -1.10
N SER A 4 -5.34 -11.17 -1.56
CA SER A 4 -5.76 -12.43 -0.97
C SER A 4 -4.73 -13.50 -1.30
N SER A 5 -4.41 -14.40 -0.35
CA SER A 5 -3.75 -15.65 -0.73
C SER A 5 -4.62 -16.41 -1.74
N ALA A 6 -4.09 -17.49 -2.33
CA ALA A 6 -4.86 -18.35 -3.25
C ALA A 6 -6.09 -19.02 -2.59
N ASP A 7 -6.25 -18.89 -1.27
CA ASP A 7 -7.43 -19.33 -0.52
C ASP A 7 -8.57 -18.30 -0.63
N PRO A 8 -9.73 -18.66 -1.20
CA PRO A 8 -10.90 -17.78 -1.31
C PRO A 8 -11.37 -17.18 0.03
N LEU A 9 -11.18 -17.87 1.15
CA LEU A 9 -11.61 -17.40 2.48
C LEU A 9 -10.72 -16.27 3.02
N CYS A 10 -9.50 -16.14 2.49
CA CYS A 10 -8.60 -15.03 2.85
C CYS A 10 -9.20 -13.67 2.49
N ALA A 11 -9.94 -13.59 1.38
CA ALA A 11 -10.64 -12.37 0.98
C ALA A 11 -11.74 -12.00 1.99
N ALA A 12 -12.56 -12.97 2.41
CA ALA A 12 -13.65 -12.76 3.36
C ALA A 12 -13.13 -12.27 4.74
N GLY A 13 -12.02 -12.83 5.21
CA GLY A 13 -11.38 -12.39 6.46
C GLY A 13 -10.93 -10.92 6.40
N LYS A 14 -10.34 -10.50 5.29
CA LYS A 14 -9.91 -9.10 5.08
C LYS A 14 -11.10 -8.14 4.98
N ILE A 15 -12.15 -8.52 4.26
CA ILE A 15 -13.40 -7.74 4.18
C ILE A 15 -13.99 -7.57 5.58
N THR A 16 -14.05 -8.65 6.36
CA THR A 16 -14.59 -8.63 7.73
C THR A 16 -13.77 -7.69 8.62
N TRP A 17 -12.44 -7.73 8.54
CA TRP A 17 -11.57 -6.85 9.31
C TRP A 17 -11.78 -5.37 8.96
N LEU A 18 -11.84 -5.04 7.67
CA LEU A 18 -12.12 -3.68 7.20
C LEU A 18 -13.49 -3.19 7.70
N GLN A 19 -14.54 -4.00 7.52
CA GLN A 19 -15.89 -3.64 7.96
C GLN A 19 -16.03 -3.50 9.48
N ARG A 20 -15.28 -4.27 10.28
CA ARG A 20 -15.24 -4.08 11.74
C ARG A 20 -14.56 -2.77 12.13
N ARG A 21 -13.56 -2.33 11.36
CA ARG A 21 -12.77 -1.13 11.66
C ARG A 21 -13.43 0.17 11.21
N TRP A 22 -14.09 0.16 10.05
CA TRP A 22 -14.69 1.34 9.41
C TRP A 22 -16.21 1.28 9.22
N GLY A 23 -16.86 0.22 9.70
CA GLY A 23 -18.31 0.03 9.65
C GLY A 23 -18.77 -0.98 8.58
N HIS A 24 -19.91 -1.62 8.82
CA HIS A 24 -20.44 -2.69 7.95
C HIS A 24 -20.62 -2.29 6.49
N GLY A 25 -20.88 -1.00 6.23
CA GLY A 25 -21.06 -0.45 4.88
C GLY A 25 -19.74 -0.10 4.15
N PHE A 26 -18.57 -0.27 4.78
CA PHE A 26 -17.29 0.09 4.15
C PHE A 26 -17.06 -0.73 2.88
N ARG A 27 -16.84 -0.03 1.76
CA ARG A 27 -16.63 -0.61 0.42
C ARG A 27 -15.45 0.02 -0.33
N ASP A 28 -14.74 0.96 0.29
CA ASP A 28 -13.61 1.68 -0.32
C ASP A 28 -12.34 0.83 -0.27
N PHE A 29 -12.40 -0.33 -0.91
CA PHE A 29 -11.30 -1.28 -0.97
C PHE A 29 -11.27 -2.01 -2.31
N LEU A 30 -10.06 -2.41 -2.69
CA LEU A 30 -9.79 -3.30 -3.81
C LEU A 30 -8.98 -4.49 -3.29
N ILE A 31 -9.46 -5.71 -3.58
CA ILE A 31 -8.77 -6.97 -3.29
C ILE A 31 -8.36 -7.58 -4.63
N GLY A 32 -7.05 -7.75 -4.82
CA GLY A 32 -6.53 -8.28 -6.07
C GLY A 32 -5.00 -8.31 -6.10
N PRO A 33 -4.38 -9.22 -6.87
CA PRO A 33 -2.93 -9.40 -6.89
C PRO A 33 -2.15 -8.23 -7.54
N PRO A 34 -2.40 -7.80 -8.79
CA PRO A 34 -1.58 -6.76 -9.42
C PRO A 34 -2.00 -5.36 -8.97
N LYS A 35 -1.35 -4.84 -7.92
CA LYS A 35 -1.56 -3.47 -7.41
C LYS A 35 -1.30 -2.40 -8.47
N TRP A 36 -0.39 -2.68 -9.38
CA TRP A 36 0.00 -1.78 -10.45
C TRP A 36 -1.10 -1.48 -11.48
N ILE A 37 -2.22 -2.21 -11.50
CA ILE A 37 -3.38 -1.85 -12.35
C ILE A 37 -3.95 -0.49 -11.96
N CYS A 38 -3.77 -0.06 -10.72
CA CYS A 38 -4.17 1.26 -10.25
C CYS A 38 -3.10 2.34 -10.45
N ALA A 39 -1.95 2.03 -11.07
CA ALA A 39 -0.89 3.00 -11.28
C ALA A 39 -1.32 4.09 -12.27
N ARG A 40 -1.30 5.34 -11.80
CA ARG A 40 -1.56 6.57 -12.55
C ARG A 40 -0.78 7.71 -11.90
N THR A 41 -0.51 8.77 -12.65
CA THR A 41 0.31 9.91 -12.19
C THR A 41 -0.24 10.60 -10.94
N ASP A 42 -1.56 10.61 -10.77
CA ASP A 42 -2.26 11.18 -9.62
C ASP A 42 -2.31 10.23 -8.40
N GLN A 43 -2.03 8.95 -8.58
CA GLN A 43 -2.20 7.92 -7.55
C GLN A 43 -0.91 7.70 -6.75
N LEU A 44 -1.09 7.45 -5.45
CA LEU A 44 -0.01 7.15 -4.51
C LEU A 44 -0.23 5.77 -3.88
N LEU A 45 0.74 4.87 -4.07
CA LEU A 45 0.80 3.59 -3.38
C LEU A 45 1.69 3.70 -2.13
N ILE A 46 1.21 3.19 -0.99
CA ILE A 46 2.06 2.92 0.19
C ILE A 46 2.05 1.42 0.39
N ASP A 47 3.21 0.78 0.24
CA ASP A 47 3.39 -0.67 0.34
C ASP A 47 4.70 -0.99 1.04
N ASP A 48 4.78 -2.13 1.71
CA ASP A 48 6.00 -2.60 2.36
C ASP A 48 6.82 -3.56 1.49
N ASN A 49 6.36 -3.89 0.29
CA ASN A 49 7.03 -4.82 -0.61
C ASN A 49 7.77 -4.07 -1.73
N ASP A 50 9.09 -4.27 -1.84
CA ASP A 50 9.95 -3.60 -2.82
C ASP A 50 9.44 -3.79 -4.25
N THR A 51 9.15 -5.04 -4.65
CA THR A 51 8.68 -5.39 -6.00
C THR A 51 7.35 -4.72 -6.35
N ASN A 52 6.42 -4.60 -5.40
CA ASN A 52 5.16 -3.89 -5.64
C ASN A 52 5.38 -2.40 -5.86
N VAL A 53 6.23 -1.77 -5.05
CA VAL A 53 6.57 -0.35 -5.15
C VAL A 53 7.23 -0.05 -6.49
N ASP A 54 8.22 -0.86 -6.88
CA ASP A 54 8.96 -0.67 -8.12
C ASP A 54 8.03 -0.87 -9.33
N ASN A 55 7.23 -1.94 -9.35
CA ASN A 55 6.24 -2.16 -10.41
C ASN A 55 5.20 -1.04 -10.55
N PHE A 56 4.82 -0.41 -9.45
CA PHE A 56 3.85 0.70 -9.46
C PHE A 56 4.48 1.97 -10.03
N ARG A 57 5.75 2.24 -9.69
CA ARG A 57 6.55 3.36 -10.24
C ARG A 57 6.80 3.18 -11.74
N ASP A 58 7.19 1.99 -12.17
CA ASP A 58 7.47 1.67 -13.58
C ASP A 58 6.27 1.88 -14.51
N ARG A 59 5.05 1.86 -13.95
CA ARG A 59 3.79 2.10 -14.69
C ARG A 59 3.25 3.52 -14.53
N GLY A 60 4.10 4.45 -14.08
CA GLY A 60 3.79 5.88 -14.00
C GLY A 60 3.02 6.29 -12.74
N GLY A 61 2.90 5.39 -11.76
CA GLY A 61 2.34 5.70 -10.45
C GLY A 61 3.37 6.28 -9.48
N ARG A 62 2.92 7.00 -8.45
CA ARG A 62 3.79 7.36 -7.32
C ARG A 62 3.71 6.28 -6.26
N ALA A 63 4.83 5.96 -5.61
CA ALA A 63 4.82 4.97 -4.53
C ALA A 63 5.85 5.28 -3.44
N ILE A 64 5.49 5.00 -2.18
CA ILE A 64 6.32 5.09 -0.98
C ILE A 64 6.52 3.68 -0.43
N LEU A 65 7.77 3.30 -0.20
CA LEU A 65 8.10 2.03 0.46
C LEU A 65 8.04 2.19 1.98
N PHE A 66 7.02 1.62 2.59
CA PHE A 66 6.86 1.66 4.05
C PHE A 66 7.92 0.78 4.75
N PRO A 67 8.71 1.31 5.71
CA PRO A 67 9.80 0.56 6.33
C PRO A 67 9.34 -0.70 7.06
N GLN A 68 9.94 -1.83 6.72
CA GLN A 68 9.76 -3.11 7.41
C GLN A 68 11.09 -3.88 7.45
N PRO A 69 11.29 -4.80 8.43
CA PRO A 69 12.55 -5.55 8.57
C PRO A 69 13.00 -6.32 7.33
N TRP A 70 12.07 -6.67 6.43
CA TRP A 70 12.31 -7.48 5.25
C TRP A 70 12.57 -6.70 3.96
N ASN A 71 12.44 -5.37 3.95
CA ASN A 71 12.58 -4.57 2.73
C ASN A 71 13.82 -3.66 2.77
N ARG A 72 14.13 -2.99 1.66
CA ARG A 72 15.35 -2.14 1.57
C ARG A 72 15.35 -0.97 2.58
N ASN A 73 14.20 -0.60 3.13
CA ASN A 73 14.06 0.42 4.17
C ASN A 73 14.17 -0.15 5.60
N HIS A 74 14.65 -1.38 5.78
CA HIS A 74 14.75 -2.04 7.09
C HIS A 74 15.50 -1.23 8.17
N ARG A 75 16.43 -0.35 7.79
CA ARG A 75 17.16 0.54 8.72
C ARG A 75 16.30 1.66 9.31
N LEU A 76 15.15 1.94 8.73
CA LEU A 76 14.23 3.01 9.12
C LEU A 76 13.04 2.48 9.93
N VAL A 77 13.07 1.21 10.34
CA VAL A 77 11.96 0.52 11.02
C VAL A 77 11.61 1.16 12.37
N GLU A 78 12.60 1.68 13.08
CA GLU A 78 12.42 2.35 14.38
C GLU A 78 11.59 3.64 14.26
N ASP A 79 11.81 4.42 13.21
CA ASP A 79 11.04 5.64 12.91
C ASP A 79 10.29 5.57 11.57
N ARG A 80 9.57 4.47 11.37
CA ARG A 80 8.81 4.25 10.12
C ARG A 80 7.74 5.31 9.87
N MET A 81 7.18 5.88 10.93
CA MET A 81 6.14 6.92 10.85
C MET A 81 6.72 8.31 10.60
N GLY A 82 7.95 8.60 11.07
CA GLY A 82 8.69 9.80 10.66
C GLY A 82 9.02 9.74 9.18
N HIS A 83 9.62 8.65 8.73
CA HIS A 83 9.91 8.44 7.30
C HIS A 83 8.66 8.59 6.41
N LEU A 84 7.55 7.94 6.78
CA LEU A 84 6.31 8.07 6.01
C LEU A 84 5.79 9.51 5.96
N ARG A 85 5.88 10.27 7.07
CA ARG A 85 5.44 11.67 7.11
C ARG A 85 6.28 12.55 6.18
N ASP A 86 7.59 12.33 6.13
CA ASP A 86 8.49 13.11 5.28
C ASP A 86 8.27 12.80 3.80
N GLU A 87 8.10 11.52 3.44
CA GLU A 87 7.74 11.10 2.08
C GLU A 87 6.38 11.68 1.64
N LEU A 88 5.37 11.66 2.52
CA LEU A 88 4.06 12.23 2.23
C LEU A 88 4.12 13.74 1.99
N ARG A 89 4.89 14.48 2.78
CA ARG A 89 5.09 15.92 2.57
C ARG A 89 5.67 16.21 1.19
N GLN A 90 6.70 15.45 0.79
CA GLN A 90 7.31 15.60 -0.52
C GLN A 90 6.36 15.24 -1.66
N ALA A 91 5.57 14.17 -1.50
CA ALA A 91 4.61 13.72 -2.50
C ALA A 91 3.45 14.72 -2.71
N VAL A 92 3.02 15.41 -1.64
CA VAL A 92 1.97 16.44 -1.71
C VAL A 92 2.50 17.76 -2.29
N SER A 93 3.76 18.13 -2.02
CA SER A 93 4.37 19.34 -2.59
C SER A 93 4.73 19.24 -4.08
N ALA A 94 4.75 18.03 -4.64
CA ALA A 94 5.14 17.77 -6.04
C ALA A 94 3.95 17.66 -7.02
N GLY A 95 2.71 17.83 -6.55
CA GLY A 95 1.48 17.82 -7.37
C GLY A 95 0.75 19.14 -7.31
#